data_AF-A0A452XQB5-F1
#
_entry.id   AF-A0A452XQB5-F1
#
_cell.length_a   1.000
_cell.length_b   1.000
_cell.length_c   1.000
_cell.angle_alpha   90.00
_cell.angle_beta   90.00
_cell.angle_gamma   90.00
#
_symmetry.space_group_name_H-M   'P 1'
#
loop_
_entity.id
_entity.type
_entity.pdbx_description
1 polymer ?
#
loop_
_entity_poly.entity_id
_entity_poly.type
_entity_poly.pdbx_seq_one_letter_code
_entity_poly.pdbx_strand_id
1 'polypeptide(L)'
;MSNPLGNGAIVETSDEKIIVLQRSNNVGESPGHYVFPGGHSEPQEVGILAHQNDEKDVAGLTERISDEMFDGIIREVVEETGVPASSLFCRQNPFSLEFLDEKRMLGQQHSFI
;
A
#
# COMPACT_ATOMS: atom_id res chain seq x y z
N MET A 1 -4.82 16.08 -20.91
CA MET A 1 -5.40 15.33 -19.78
C MET A 1 -4.27 14.90 -18.88
N SER A 2 -4.47 14.93 -17.56
CA SER A 2 -3.42 14.63 -16.56
C SER A 2 -3.29 13.14 -16.22
N ASN A 3 -4.34 12.33 -16.39
CA ASN A 3 -4.37 10.88 -16.09
C ASN A 3 -3.71 10.51 -14.74
N PRO A 4 -4.13 11.11 -13.62
CA PRO A 4 -3.56 10.80 -12.31
C PRO A 4 -3.81 9.33 -11.95
N LEU A 5 -2.83 8.71 -11.28
CA LEU A 5 -2.95 7.34 -10.80
C LEU A 5 -3.65 7.34 -9.45
N GLY A 6 -4.74 6.58 -9.33
CA GLY A 6 -5.42 6.32 -8.06
C GLY A 6 -4.92 5.02 -7.44
N ASN A 7 -5.02 4.94 -6.12
CA ASN A 7 -4.65 3.78 -5.34
C ASN A 7 -5.81 3.42 -4.38
N GLY A 8 -6.20 2.15 -4.31
CA GLY A 8 -7.38 1.73 -3.56
C GLY A 8 -7.20 0.33 -2.98
N ALA A 9 -7.86 0.07 -1.85
CA ALA A 9 -7.75 -1.18 -1.12
C ALA A 9 -9.11 -1.81 -0.86
N ILE A 10 -9.22 -3.10 -1.18
CA ILE A 10 -10.30 -3.94 -0.67
C ILE A 10 -9.84 -4.49 0.68
N VAL A 11 -10.49 -4.05 1.76
CA VAL A 11 -10.14 -4.48 3.12
C VAL A 11 -11.11 -5.56 3.56
N GLU A 12 -10.58 -6.77 3.74
CA GLU A 12 -11.30 -7.92 4.29
C GLU A 12 -11.06 -8.03 5.80
N THR A 13 -12.14 -8.17 6.57
CA THR A 13 -12.10 -8.40 8.02
C THR A 13 -11.98 -9.88 8.35
N SER A 14 -11.62 -10.22 9.60
CA SER A 14 -11.47 -11.62 10.04
C SER A 14 -12.76 -12.43 9.99
N ASP A 15 -13.92 -11.79 9.91
CA ASP A 15 -15.25 -12.40 9.73
C ASP A 15 -15.71 -12.37 8.26
N GLU A 16 -14.77 -12.25 7.31
CA GLU A 16 -14.99 -12.39 5.86
C GLU A 16 -15.96 -11.33 5.32
N LYS A 17 -15.90 -10.11 5.87
CA LYS A 17 -16.65 -8.95 5.38
C LYS A 17 -15.72 -7.97 4.69
N ILE A 18 -16.29 -7.22 3.75
CA ILE A 18 -15.58 -6.17 3.02
C ILE A 18 -16.02 -4.82 3.55
N ILE A 19 -15.04 -3.97 3.86
CA ILE A 19 -15.28 -2.59 4.26
C ILE A 19 -15.57 -1.76 3.02
N VAL A 20 -16.66 -0.98 3.07
CA VAL A 20 -16.99 0.08 2.11
C VAL A 20 -17.31 1.36 2.87
N LEU A 21 -16.99 2.50 2.25
CA LEU A 21 -17.23 3.83 2.77
C LEU A 21 -18.32 4.50 1.96
N GLN A 22 -19.27 5.18 2.62
CA GLN A 22 -20.24 6.01 1.93
C GLN A 22 -19.69 7.44 1.82
N ARG A 23 -19.54 7.93 0.59
CA ARG A 23 -19.15 9.32 0.35
C ARG A 23 -20.26 10.26 0.79
N SER A 24 -19.87 11.42 1.33
CA SER A 24 -20.79 12.51 1.64
C SER A 24 -21.58 12.94 0.40
N ASN A 25 -22.80 13.47 0.59
CA ASN A 25 -23.56 14.08 -0.50
C ASN A 25 -23.00 15.46 -0.90
N ASN A 26 -22.05 16.01 -0.13
CA ASN A 26 -21.47 17.33 -0.35
C ASN A 26 -20.02 17.25 -0.87
N VAL A 27 -19.80 16.47 -1.93
CA VAL A 27 -18.51 16.35 -2.62
C VAL A 27 -18.71 16.54 -4.12
N GLY A 28 -17.67 17.02 -4.82
CA GLY A 28 -17.72 17.24 -6.27
C GLY A 28 -17.74 15.95 -7.10
N GLU A 29 -17.22 14.85 -6.55
CA GLU A 29 -17.09 13.57 -7.25
C GLU A 29 -17.86 12.46 -6.52
N SER A 30 -18.76 11.80 -7.26
CA SER A 30 -19.52 10.61 -6.83
C SER A 30 -20.21 10.75 -5.46
N PRO A 31 -21.09 11.75 -5.25
CA PRO A 31 -21.78 11.96 -3.97
C PRO A 31 -22.67 10.78 -3.61
N GLY A 32 -22.69 10.38 -2.33
CA GLY A 32 -23.55 9.32 -1.80
C GLY A 32 -23.18 7.89 -2.19
N HIS A 33 -22.17 7.70 -3.05
CA HIS A 33 -21.74 6.39 -3.53
C HIS A 33 -20.93 5.63 -2.49
N TYR A 34 -21.02 4.30 -2.53
CA TYR A 34 -20.13 3.42 -1.80
C TYR A 34 -18.83 3.25 -2.55
N VAL A 35 -17.71 3.43 -1.85
CA VAL A 35 -16.35 3.29 -2.38
C VAL A 35 -15.52 2.44 -1.44
N PHE A 36 -14.39 1.96 -1.96
CA PHE A 36 -13.35 1.37 -1.13
C PHE A 36 -12.43 2.47 -0.58
N PRO A 37 -11.74 2.24 0.55
CA PRO A 37 -10.71 3.16 1.00
C PRO A 37 -9.64 3.39 -0.07
N GLY A 38 -9.17 4.63 -0.19
CA GLY A 38 -8.14 4.96 -1.17
C GLY A 38 -8.03 6.45 -1.51
N GLY A 39 -7.06 6.76 -2.36
CA GLY A 39 -6.70 8.14 -2.68
C GLY A 39 -5.70 8.25 -3.82
N HIS A 40 -5.00 9.37 -3.86
CA HIS A 40 -3.98 9.70 -4.85
C HIS A 40 -2.68 10.04 -4.12
N SER A 41 -1.62 9.25 -4.35
CA SER A 41 -0.30 9.55 -3.78
C SER A 41 0.28 10.82 -4.42
N GLU A 42 0.91 11.64 -3.58
CA GLU A 42 1.57 12.87 -4.02
C GLU A 42 3.02 12.60 -4.40
N PRO A 43 3.53 13.06 -5.56
CA PRO A 43 4.90 12.80 -6.00
C PRO A 43 6.00 13.28 -5.03
N GLN A 44 5.66 14.23 -4.16
CA GLN A 44 6.58 14.81 -3.19
C GLN A 44 6.98 13.81 -2.09
N GLU A 45 6.13 12.82 -1.80
CA GLU A 45 6.41 11.76 -0.81
C GLU A 45 7.62 10.91 -1.23
N VAL A 46 7.85 10.76 -2.53
CA VAL A 46 9.02 10.06 -3.10
C VAL A 46 10.12 11.02 -3.57
N GLY A 47 10.05 12.30 -3.18
CA GLY A 47 11.05 13.31 -3.49
C GLY A 47 11.01 13.83 -4.94
N ILE A 48 9.91 13.62 -5.67
CA ILE A 48 9.70 14.22 -7.00
C ILE A 48 9.07 15.60 -6.80
N LEU A 49 9.92 16.64 -6.73
CA LEU A 49 9.48 18.02 -6.51
C LEU A 49 9.18 18.79 -7.80
N ALA A 50 9.74 18.33 -8.91
CA ALA A 50 9.60 18.94 -10.24
C ALA A 50 9.97 17.92 -11.31
N HIS A 51 9.81 18.28 -12.59
CA HIS A 51 10.29 17.49 -13.70
C HIS A 51 11.83 17.35 -13.62
N GLN A 52 12.32 16.15 -13.36
CA GLN A 52 13.75 15.84 -13.33
C GLN A 52 14.18 15.42 -14.74
N ASN A 53 15.11 16.18 -15.34
CA ASN A 53 15.64 15.90 -16.69
C ASN A 53 16.84 14.94 -16.68
N ASP A 54 17.35 14.58 -15.50
CA ASP A 54 18.53 13.73 -15.36
C ASP A 54 18.12 12.26 -15.17
N GLU A 55 18.47 11.40 -16.13
CA GLU A 55 18.21 9.95 -16.14
C GLU A 55 19.01 9.15 -15.09
N LYS A 56 19.39 9.77 -13.96
CA LYS A 56 20.23 9.11 -12.97
C LYS A 56 19.34 8.44 -11.93
N ASP A 57 19.37 7.11 -11.97
CA ASP A 57 18.75 6.18 -11.02
C ASP A 57 17.22 5.96 -11.14
N VAL A 58 16.79 5.54 -12.34
CA VAL A 58 15.40 5.10 -12.60
C VAL A 58 15.01 3.90 -11.73
N ALA A 59 15.96 3.01 -11.44
CA ALA A 59 15.70 1.80 -10.64
C ALA A 59 15.38 2.15 -9.18
N GLY A 60 16.22 2.95 -8.52
CA GLY A 60 15.97 3.41 -7.15
C GLY A 60 14.77 4.35 -7.05
N LEU A 61 14.44 5.08 -8.11
CA LEU A 61 13.19 5.85 -8.17
C LEU A 61 11.97 4.92 -8.25
N THR A 62 12.03 3.88 -9.06
CA THR A 62 10.93 2.91 -9.22
C THR A 62 10.67 2.15 -7.92
N GLU A 63 11.71 1.76 -7.20
CA GLU A 63 11.61 1.13 -5.87
C GLU A 63 10.89 2.06 -4.89
N ARG A 64 11.33 3.32 -4.77
CA ARG A 64 10.67 4.30 -3.88
C ARG A 64 9.22 4.59 -4.26
N ILE A 65 8.90 4.66 -5.56
CA ILE A 65 7.52 4.80 -6.02
C ILE A 65 6.70 3.57 -5.64
N SER A 66 7.24 2.37 -5.83
CA SER A 66 6.56 1.13 -5.43
C SER A 66 6.28 1.13 -3.93
N ASP A 67 7.28 1.47 -3.11
CA ASP A 67 7.14 1.53 -1.66
C ASP A 67 6.06 2.54 -1.26
N GLU A 68 6.06 3.76 -1.83
CA GLU A 68 5.00 4.75 -1.59
C GLU A 68 3.61 4.24 -2.04
N MET A 69 3.51 3.48 -3.12
CA MET A 69 2.21 2.90 -3.52
C MET A 69 1.70 1.89 -2.49
N PHE A 70 2.58 1.13 -1.83
CA PHE A 70 2.17 0.20 -0.77
C PHE A 70 1.93 0.91 0.57
N ASP A 71 2.83 1.80 0.98
CA ASP A 71 2.73 2.53 2.25
C ASP A 71 1.58 3.54 2.21
N GLY A 72 1.41 4.22 1.07
CA GLY A 72 0.33 5.16 0.83
C GLY A 72 -1.04 4.53 0.99
N ILE A 73 -1.27 3.33 0.42
CA ILE A 73 -2.60 2.71 0.57
C ILE A 73 -2.87 2.25 2.01
N ILE A 74 -1.85 1.82 2.75
CA ILE A 74 -2.00 1.51 4.18
C ILE A 74 -2.37 2.78 4.95
N ARG A 75 -1.73 3.91 4.65
CA ARG A 75 -2.04 5.22 5.26
C ARG A 75 -3.49 5.64 4.97
N GLU A 76 -3.96 5.58 3.72
CA GLU A 76 -5.36 5.90 3.38
C GLU A 76 -6.37 5.04 4.15
N VAL A 77 -6.14 3.72 4.23
CA VAL A 77 -7.02 2.82 5.00
C VAL A 77 -7.09 3.23 6.47
N VAL A 78 -5.95 3.53 7.09
CA VAL A 78 -5.89 3.95 8.50
C VAL A 78 -6.61 5.28 8.71
N GLU A 79 -6.39 6.26 7.84
CA GLU A 79 -6.97 7.60 7.94
C GLU A 79 -8.50 7.60 7.76
N GLU A 80 -9.02 6.83 6.81
CA GLU A 80 -10.44 6.82 6.49
C GLU A 80 -11.28 5.88 7.37
N THR A 81 -10.67 4.79 7.87
CA THR A 81 -11.39 3.78 8.68
C THR A 81 -11.09 3.86 10.17
N GLY A 82 -9.97 4.46 10.56
CA GLY A 82 -9.47 4.48 11.94
C GLY A 82 -8.90 3.14 12.42
N VAL A 83 -8.83 2.12 11.56
CA VAL A 83 -8.23 0.81 11.88
C VAL A 83 -6.72 0.98 12.08
N PRO A 84 -6.12 0.43 13.15
CA PRO A 84 -4.69 0.58 13.38
C PRO A 84 -3.87 -0.19 12.34
N ALA A 85 -2.81 0.42 11.83
CA ALA A 85 -1.91 -0.19 10.85
C ALA A 85 -1.38 -1.58 11.29
N SER A 86 -1.15 -1.76 12.60
CA SER A 86 -0.69 -3.03 13.18
C SER A 86 -1.68 -4.19 13.06
N SER A 87 -2.94 -3.91 12.72
CA SER A 87 -3.98 -4.93 12.45
C SER A 87 -4.15 -5.24 10.97
N LEU A 88 -3.50 -4.48 10.09
CA LEU A 88 -3.52 -4.71 8.65
C LEU A 88 -2.43 -5.72 8.30
N PHE A 89 -2.85 -6.81 7.65
CA PHE A 89 -1.94 -7.79 7.09
C PHE A 89 -2.17 -7.80 5.58
N CYS A 90 -1.20 -7.31 4.81
CA CYS A 90 -1.19 -7.58 3.39
C CYS A 90 -0.95 -9.09 3.25
N ARG A 91 -1.98 -9.85 2.85
CA ARG A 91 -1.79 -11.24 2.41
C ARG A 91 -0.88 -11.16 1.19
N GLN A 92 0.41 -11.44 1.40
CA GLN A 92 1.45 -11.19 0.43
C GLN A 92 1.15 -11.82 -0.91
N ASN A 93 1.55 -11.08 -1.95
CA ASN A 93 1.86 -11.57 -3.29
C ASN A 93 2.61 -12.92 -3.20
N PRO A 94 2.28 -13.93 -4.03
CA PRO A 94 3.03 -15.18 -4.12
C PRO A 94 4.50 -15.02 -4.61
N PHE A 95 4.98 -13.80 -4.84
CA PHE A 95 6.32 -13.52 -5.38
C PHE A 95 7.38 -13.21 -4.31
N SER A 96 7.01 -13.00 -3.05
CA SER A 96 7.94 -12.70 -1.95
C SER A 96 8.23 -13.89 -1.02
N LEU A 97 7.61 -15.06 -1.26
CA LEU A 97 7.82 -16.25 -0.42
C LEU A 97 9.18 -16.95 -0.63
N GLU A 98 9.93 -16.66 -1.69
CA GLU A 98 11.25 -17.29 -1.88
C GLU A 98 12.34 -16.72 -0.97
N PHE A 99 12.15 -15.53 -0.37
CA PHE A 99 13.20 -14.91 0.44
C PHE A 99 13.06 -15.15 1.95
N LEU A 100 11.89 -15.62 2.42
CA LEU A 100 11.63 -15.87 3.85
C LEU A 100 11.64 -17.35 4.24
N ASP A 101 11.72 -18.26 3.27
CA ASP A 101 11.83 -19.71 3.57
C ASP A 101 13.30 -20.14 3.80
N GLU A 102 14.28 -19.43 3.23
CA GLU A 102 15.70 -19.78 3.39
C GLU A 102 16.27 -19.43 4.78
N LYS A 103 15.70 -18.41 5.45
CA LYS A 103 16.12 -18.04 6.82
C LYS A 103 15.40 -18.81 7.93
N ARG A 104 14.42 -19.66 7.60
CA ARG A 104 13.75 -20.53 8.59
C ARG A 104 14.35 -21.94 8.66
N MET A 105 15.25 -22.30 7.74
CA MET A 105 15.87 -23.63 7.63
C MET A 105 17.31 -23.74 8.20
N LEU A 106 17.89 -22.67 8.76
CA LEU A 106 19.28 -22.67 9.29
C LEU A 106 19.37 -22.30 10.79
N GLY A 107 18.33 -22.63 11.56
CA GLY A 107 18.21 -22.26 12.98
C GLY A 107 18.26 -23.41 13.99
N GLN A 108 18.68 -24.62 13.62
CA GLN A 108 18.90 -25.72 14.57
C GLN A 108 20.19 -26.48 14.28
N GLN A 109 21.27 -26.11 14.95
CA GLN A 109 22.28 -27.06 15.39
C GLN A 109 22.34 -27.00 16.92
N HIS A 110 21.57 -27.90 17.54
CA HIS A 110 21.85 -28.39 18.88
C HIS A 110 23.17 -29.16 18.83
N SER A 111 24.20 -28.64 19.50
CA SER A 111 25.38 -29.41 19.86
C SER A 111 25.05 -30.20 21.13
N PHE A 112 24.90 -31.52 20.98
CA PHE A 112 25.06 -32.47 22.08
C PHE A 112 26.24 -33.36 21.73
N ILE A 113 27.24 -33.28 22.62
CA ILE A 113 28.51 -34.03 22.75
C ILE A 113 29.55 -33.84 21.64
#